data_AF-A0A966F305-F1
#
_entry.id   AF-A0A966F305-F1
#
_cell.length_a   1.000
_cell.length_b   1.000
_cell.length_c   1.000
_cell.angle_alpha   90.00
_cell.angle_beta   90.00
_cell.angle_gamma   90.00
#
_symmetry.space_group_name_H-M   'P 1'
#
loop_
_entity.id
_entity.type
_entity.pdbx_description
1 polymer ?
#
loop_
_entity_poly.entity_id
_entity_poly.type
_entity_poly.pdbx_seq_one_letter_code
_entity_poly.pdbx_strand_id
1 'polypeptide(L)'
;MNESGEFARGAGLKQASDSSPRLLPVGERVPRRGRDLERFINMWRLAIVGGVTILGLFGRFSGPGGGADDIMAEAVLGAYLVFALGLALYLAWFPWRRRLAIAVNLADVAVPFVFLGGCIVLDRALVATNSQVFFFLYFFAVITAGLRSDPVIIRLISIVVPASYGTVLALAVMWREVMYATPDPVYGSFRVDLQLTRFVILLAVTWIIRFDVSLMVHDRAEALRDPLSGLYNRRFLREFLIRQMFRARREREPLSLLL
;
A
#
# COMPACT_ATOMS: atom_id res chain seq x y z
N MET A 1 29.77 -78.53 -13.91
CA MET A 1 30.89 -77.75 -14.48
C MET A 1 30.33 -76.42 -14.94
N ASN A 2 30.83 -75.34 -14.33
CA ASN A 2 31.07 -73.96 -14.80
C ASN A 2 30.01 -73.25 -15.68
N GLU A 3 29.45 -72.11 -15.20
CA GLU A 3 29.92 -70.71 -15.42
C GLU A 3 29.52 -70.19 -16.82
N SER A 4 29.12 -68.96 -17.13
CA SER A 4 28.96 -67.67 -16.43
C SER A 4 28.53 -66.63 -17.50
N GLY A 5 27.80 -65.57 -17.11
CA GLY A 5 27.76 -64.26 -17.81
C GLY A 5 26.53 -63.99 -18.69
N GLU A 6 25.99 -62.77 -18.87
CA GLU A 6 26.26 -61.45 -18.30
C GLU A 6 25.15 -60.48 -18.82
N PHE A 7 24.59 -59.67 -17.91
CA PHE A 7 24.14 -58.26 -18.04
C PHE A 7 23.11 -57.69 -19.06
N ALA A 8 22.32 -56.76 -18.47
CA ALA A 8 21.83 -55.45 -18.96
C ALA A 8 20.49 -55.40 -19.75
N ARG A 9 19.40 -54.83 -19.19
CA ARG A 9 19.04 -53.41 -18.91
C ARG A 9 18.57 -52.62 -20.14
N GLY A 10 17.40 -51.99 -20.01
CA GLY A 10 16.98 -50.80 -20.79
C GLY A 10 15.46 -50.72 -20.96
N ALA A 11 14.73 -50.08 -20.05
CA ALA A 11 14.30 -48.67 -20.16
C ALA A 11 13.18 -48.48 -21.21
N GLY A 12 12.01 -47.92 -20.93
CA GLY A 12 11.55 -47.10 -19.83
C GLY A 12 10.40 -46.26 -20.38
N LEU A 13 9.19 -46.52 -19.90
CA LEU A 13 8.00 -45.73 -20.18
C LEU A 13 8.23 -44.28 -19.73
N LYS A 14 8.46 -43.37 -20.69
CA LYS A 14 8.32 -41.92 -20.46
C LYS A 14 6.92 -41.47 -20.90
N GLN A 15 5.92 -41.86 -20.13
CA GLN A 15 4.73 -41.03 -19.95
C GLN A 15 5.03 -40.07 -18.80
N ALA A 16 5.72 -38.97 -19.11
CA ALA A 16 5.80 -37.84 -18.20
C ALA A 16 4.46 -37.09 -18.30
N SER A 17 3.54 -37.49 -17.43
CA SER A 17 2.32 -36.76 -17.10
C SER A 17 2.67 -35.30 -16.75
N ASP A 18 2.20 -34.40 -17.61
CA ASP A 18 2.32 -32.95 -17.50
C ASP A 18 1.13 -32.36 -16.71
N SER A 19 0.81 -32.94 -15.55
CA SER A 19 -0.37 -32.54 -14.77
C SER A 19 -0.08 -32.42 -13.27
N SER A 20 0.98 -31.70 -12.91
CA SER A 20 1.16 -31.24 -11.54
C SER A 20 1.74 -29.83 -11.55
N PRO A 21 0.99 -28.80 -11.08
CA PRO A 21 1.54 -27.46 -10.99
C PRO A 21 2.74 -27.53 -10.06
N ARG A 22 3.95 -27.32 -10.61
CA ARG A 22 5.19 -27.30 -9.84
C ARG A 22 5.04 -26.22 -8.77
N LEU A 23 4.66 -26.65 -7.58
CA LEU A 23 4.59 -25.84 -6.38
C LEU A 23 6.00 -25.32 -6.12
N LEU A 24 6.25 -24.08 -6.53
CA LEU A 24 7.52 -23.40 -6.28
C LEU A 24 7.91 -23.54 -4.80
N PRO A 25 9.20 -23.70 -4.49
CA PRO A 25 9.67 -23.78 -3.12
C PRO A 25 9.16 -22.58 -2.29
N VAL A 26 8.81 -22.82 -1.02
CA VAL A 26 8.16 -21.83 -0.13
C VAL A 26 8.90 -20.48 -0.11
N GLY A 27 10.24 -20.51 -0.21
CA GLY A 27 11.10 -19.33 -0.22
C GLY A 27 10.91 -18.41 -1.44
N GLU A 28 10.45 -18.92 -2.58
CA GLU A 28 10.17 -18.12 -3.78
C GLU A 28 8.71 -17.61 -3.82
N ARG A 29 7.79 -18.27 -3.09
CA ARG A 29 6.37 -17.89 -3.04
C ARG A 29 6.11 -16.59 -2.27
N VAL A 30 6.78 -16.40 -1.13
CA VAL A 30 6.62 -15.21 -0.28
C VAL A 30 7.05 -13.91 -0.99
N PRO A 31 8.24 -13.84 -1.65
CA PRO A 31 8.64 -12.63 -2.39
C PRO A 31 7.81 -12.40 -3.67
N ARG A 32 7.34 -13.45 -4.37
CA ARG A 32 6.41 -13.28 -5.50
C ARG A 32 5.08 -12.67 -5.07
N ARG A 33 4.46 -13.19 -4.01
CA ARG A 33 3.19 -12.66 -3.48
C ARG A 33 3.29 -11.19 -3.08
N GLY A 34 4.41 -10.77 -2.48
CA GLY A 34 4.65 -9.36 -2.15
C GLY A 34 4.78 -8.47 -3.39
N ARG A 35 5.49 -8.94 -4.42
CA ARG A 35 5.65 -8.20 -5.68
C ARG A 35 4.32 -8.07 -6.45
N ASP A 36 3.51 -9.12 -6.47
CA ASP A 36 2.22 -9.12 -7.16
C ASP A 36 1.22 -8.19 -6.46
N LEU A 37 1.21 -8.17 -5.12
CA LEU A 37 0.42 -7.21 -4.34
C LEU A 37 0.80 -5.76 -4.65
N GLU A 38 2.08 -5.44 -4.73
CA GLU A 38 2.52 -4.06 -4.97
C GLU A 38 2.27 -3.62 -6.41
N ARG A 39 2.35 -4.54 -7.38
CA ARG A 39 1.89 -4.29 -8.75
C ARG A 39 0.40 -3.99 -8.79
N PHE A 40 -0.40 -4.76 -8.06
CA PHE A 40 -1.84 -4.53 -7.95
C PHE A 40 -2.15 -3.17 -7.30
N ILE A 41 -1.50 -2.82 -6.19
CA ILE A 41 -1.66 -1.51 -5.53
C ILE A 41 -1.24 -0.38 -6.47
N ASN A 42 -0.11 -0.52 -7.18
CA ASN A 42 0.36 0.51 -8.10
C ASN A 42 -0.55 0.65 -9.34
N MET A 43 -1.18 -0.44 -9.79
CA MET A 43 -2.18 -0.38 -10.86
C MET A 43 -3.38 0.49 -10.45
N TRP A 44 -3.86 0.37 -9.20
CA TRP A 44 -4.92 1.25 -8.69
C TRP A 44 -4.46 2.70 -8.57
N ARG A 45 -3.20 2.93 -8.18
CA ARG A 45 -2.61 4.28 -8.18
C ARG A 45 -2.63 4.88 -9.59
N LEU A 46 -2.19 4.14 -10.60
CA LEU A 46 -2.23 4.57 -12.00
C LEU A 46 -3.66 4.82 -12.50
N ALA A 47 -4.61 3.93 -12.16
CA ALA A 47 -6.00 4.06 -12.60
C ALA A 47 -6.66 5.31 -12.01
N ILE A 48 -6.53 5.53 -10.70
CA ILE A 48 -7.16 6.67 -10.00
C ILE A 48 -6.48 7.97 -10.42
N VAL A 49 -5.16 8.06 -10.31
CA VAL A 49 -4.42 9.30 -10.60
C VAL A 49 -4.49 9.62 -12.09
N GLY A 50 -4.34 8.62 -12.96
CA GLY A 50 -4.49 8.77 -14.41
C GLY A 50 -5.89 9.22 -14.78
N GLY A 51 -6.93 8.58 -14.23
CA GLY A 51 -8.33 8.96 -14.47
C GLY A 51 -8.61 10.40 -14.05
N VAL A 52 -8.20 10.81 -12.85
CA VAL A 52 -8.39 12.19 -12.36
C VAL A 52 -7.60 13.19 -13.21
N THR A 53 -6.36 12.86 -13.61
CA THR A 53 -5.53 13.75 -14.45
C THR A 53 -6.16 13.94 -15.84
N ILE A 54 -6.67 12.87 -16.45
CA ILE A 54 -7.34 12.93 -17.76
C ILE A 54 -8.63 13.77 -17.66
N LEU A 55 -9.42 13.57 -16.61
CA LEU A 55 -10.65 14.35 -16.39
C LEU A 55 -10.34 15.85 -16.19
N GLY A 56 -9.28 16.19 -15.44
CA GLY A 56 -8.83 17.58 -15.28
C GLY A 56 -8.44 18.20 -16.62
N LEU A 57 -7.60 17.52 -17.40
CA LEU A 57 -7.19 17.97 -18.73
C LEU A 57 -8.38 18.17 -19.67
N PHE A 58 -9.33 17.23 -19.68
CA PHE A 58 -10.54 17.35 -20.51
C PHE A 58 -11.39 18.56 -20.09
N GLY A 59 -11.57 18.77 -18.78
CA GLY A 59 -12.24 19.95 -18.25
C GLY A 59 -11.61 21.25 -18.75
N ARG A 60 -10.27 21.33 -18.73
CA ARG A 60 -9.50 22.48 -19.22
C ARG A 60 -9.69 22.76 -20.71
N PHE A 61 -9.80 21.74 -21.56
CA PHE A 61 -10.05 21.92 -22.99
C PHE A 61 -11.50 22.32 -23.30
N SER A 62 -12.45 21.93 -22.45
CA SER A 62 -13.89 22.15 -22.66
C SER A 62 -14.44 23.47 -22.08
N GLY A 63 -13.70 24.13 -21.20
CA GLY A 63 -14.13 25.34 -20.48
C GLY A 63 -13.22 26.55 -20.67
N PRO A 64 -13.64 27.76 -20.22
CA PRO A 64 -12.76 28.92 -20.13
C PRO A 64 -11.57 28.57 -19.23
N GLY A 65 -10.35 28.80 -19.74
CA GLY A 65 -9.10 28.23 -19.22
C GLY A 65 -8.97 28.21 -17.70
N GLY A 66 -8.55 27.05 -17.18
CA GLY A 66 -8.45 26.76 -15.74
C GLY A 66 -7.60 27.77 -14.99
N GLY A 67 -8.03 28.08 -13.76
CA GLY A 67 -7.36 29.03 -12.88
C GLY A 67 -5.95 28.56 -12.50
N ALA A 68 -5.21 29.41 -11.78
CA ALA A 68 -3.90 29.04 -11.24
C ALA A 68 -3.96 27.76 -10.38
N ASP A 69 -5.09 27.57 -9.69
CA ASP A 69 -5.37 26.42 -8.82
C ASP A 69 -5.48 25.11 -9.61
N ASP A 70 -6.08 25.15 -10.80
CA ASP A 70 -6.19 24.00 -11.70
C ASP A 70 -4.83 23.60 -12.27
N ILE A 71 -4.00 24.58 -12.67
CA ILE A 71 -2.63 24.33 -13.14
C ILE A 71 -1.80 23.65 -12.04
N MET A 72 -1.92 24.12 -10.79
CA MET A 72 -1.22 23.51 -9.67
C MET A 72 -1.71 22.09 -9.39
N ALA A 73 -3.02 21.86 -9.42
CA ALA A 73 -3.60 20.54 -9.22
C ALA A 73 -3.12 19.56 -10.28
N GLU A 74 -3.18 19.96 -11.56
CA GLU A 74 -2.67 19.19 -12.70
C GLU A 74 -1.17 18.91 -12.58
N ALA A 75 -0.36 19.89 -12.17
CA ALA A 75 1.08 19.70 -11.99
C ALA A 75 1.39 18.66 -10.89
N VAL A 76 0.72 18.75 -9.74
CA VAL A 76 0.93 17.78 -8.64
C VAL A 76 0.44 16.38 -9.02
N LEU A 77 -0.75 16.28 -9.63
CA LEU A 77 -1.29 14.99 -10.09
C LEU A 77 -0.44 14.38 -11.21
N GLY A 78 0.05 15.20 -12.14
CA GLY A 78 0.99 14.78 -13.18
C GLY A 78 2.30 14.28 -12.61
N ALA A 79 2.88 14.98 -11.64
CA ALA A 79 4.08 14.52 -10.93
C ALA A 79 3.83 13.18 -10.20
N TYR A 80 2.66 13.02 -9.58
CA TYR A 80 2.29 11.77 -8.93
C TYR A 80 2.05 10.62 -9.93
N LEU A 81 1.53 10.92 -11.12
CA LEU A 81 1.40 9.95 -12.21
C LEU A 81 2.77 9.50 -12.72
N VAL A 82 3.71 10.43 -12.93
CA VAL A 82 5.10 10.12 -13.31
C VAL A 82 5.76 9.24 -12.24
N PHE A 83 5.55 9.56 -10.97
CA PHE A 83 5.98 8.71 -9.86
C PHE A 83 5.40 7.30 -9.94
N ALA A 84 4.10 7.16 -10.17
CA ALA A 84 3.43 5.86 -10.28
C ALA A 84 3.92 5.04 -11.49
N LEU A 85 4.20 5.69 -12.62
CA LEU A 85 4.79 5.08 -13.81
C LEU A 85 6.24 4.63 -13.54
N GLY A 86 7.04 5.49 -12.90
CA GLY A 86 8.39 5.16 -12.45
C GLY A 86 8.39 3.96 -11.50
N LEU A 87 7.43 3.89 -10.58
CA LEU A 87 7.25 2.76 -9.68
C LEU A 87 6.84 1.48 -10.43
N ALA A 88 5.99 1.58 -11.47
CA ALA A 88 5.62 0.44 -12.31
C ALA A 88 6.84 -0.14 -13.04
N LEU A 89 7.67 0.73 -13.62
CA LEU A 89 8.93 0.35 -14.26
C LEU A 89 9.88 -0.27 -13.22
N TYR A 90 10.07 0.36 -12.06
CA TYR A 90 10.90 -0.19 -10.98
C TYR A 90 10.45 -1.61 -10.57
N LEU A 91 9.14 -1.83 -10.40
CA LEU A 91 8.55 -3.12 -10.07
C LEU A 91 8.68 -4.16 -11.19
N ALA A 92 9.00 -3.77 -12.42
CA ALA A 92 9.28 -4.68 -13.53
C ALA A 92 10.69 -5.29 -13.43
N TRP A 93 11.67 -4.56 -12.89
CA TRP A 93 13.08 -4.96 -12.91
C TRP A 93 13.65 -5.33 -11.53
N PHE A 94 13.20 -4.67 -10.45
CA PHE A 94 13.83 -4.80 -9.14
C PHE A 94 12.99 -5.60 -8.11
N PRO A 95 13.65 -6.25 -7.13
CA PRO A 95 12.95 -6.94 -6.04
C PRO A 95 12.32 -5.94 -5.04
N TRP A 96 11.15 -6.30 -4.51
CA TRP A 96 10.45 -5.49 -3.52
C TRP A 96 11.14 -5.51 -2.15
N ARG A 97 11.31 -4.33 -1.53
CA ARG A 97 11.94 -4.16 -0.20
C ARG A 97 10.99 -3.43 0.74
N ARG A 98 10.95 -3.85 2.02
CA ARG A 98 10.06 -3.26 3.04
C ARG A 98 10.22 -1.75 3.24
N ARG A 99 11.45 -1.22 3.14
CA ARG A 99 11.70 0.24 3.27
C ARG A 99 11.02 1.04 2.16
N LEU A 100 10.91 0.48 0.95
CA LEU A 100 10.22 1.12 -0.17
C LEU A 100 8.72 1.20 0.09
N ALA A 101 8.13 0.19 0.74
CA ALA A 101 6.72 0.23 1.12
C ALA A 101 6.40 1.43 2.02
N ILE A 102 7.27 1.71 3.01
CA ILE A 102 7.10 2.89 3.87
C ILE A 102 7.21 4.18 3.05
N ALA A 103 8.25 4.30 2.22
CA ALA A 103 8.46 5.49 1.40
C ALA A 103 7.30 5.76 0.42
N VAL A 104 6.78 4.73 -0.23
CA VAL A 104 5.64 4.85 -1.15
C VAL A 104 4.38 5.29 -0.40
N ASN A 105 4.04 4.67 0.73
CA ASN A 105 2.87 5.10 1.51
C ASN A 105 3.01 6.54 2.05
N LEU A 106 4.22 6.95 2.43
CA LEU A 106 4.47 8.34 2.84
C LEU A 106 4.32 9.30 1.66
N ALA A 107 4.77 8.93 0.46
CA ALA A 107 4.54 9.72 -0.74
C ALA A 107 3.03 9.90 -1.01
N ASP A 108 2.24 8.86 -0.77
CA ASP A 108 0.78 8.89 -0.96
C ASP A 108 0.06 9.88 -0.06
N VAL A 109 0.59 10.11 1.15
CA VAL A 109 0.10 11.14 2.08
C VAL A 109 0.72 12.50 1.79
N ALA A 110 1.98 12.53 1.35
CA ALA A 110 2.69 13.76 1.03
C ALA A 110 2.05 14.48 -0.17
N VAL A 111 1.54 13.76 -1.17
CA VAL A 111 0.89 14.38 -2.35
C VAL A 111 -0.27 15.31 -1.97
N PRO A 112 -1.32 14.85 -1.26
CA PRO A 112 -2.38 15.75 -0.83
C PRO A 112 -1.89 16.79 0.18
N PHE A 113 -0.99 16.43 1.11
CA PHE A 113 -0.47 17.39 2.08
C PHE A 113 0.28 18.57 1.44
N VAL A 114 1.15 18.29 0.47
CA VAL A 114 1.96 19.31 -0.23
C VAL A 114 1.09 20.18 -1.12
N PHE A 115 0.12 19.61 -1.84
CA PHE A 115 -0.80 20.40 -2.65
C PHE A 115 -1.63 21.35 -1.77
N LEU A 116 -2.31 20.83 -0.75
CA LEU A 116 -3.17 21.62 0.12
C LEU A 116 -2.37 22.65 0.92
N GLY A 117 -1.19 22.28 1.43
CA GLY A 117 -0.26 23.21 2.08
C GLY A 117 0.23 24.30 1.12
N GLY A 118 0.53 23.95 -0.13
CA GLY A 118 0.90 24.90 -1.18
C GLY A 118 -0.20 25.93 -1.45
N CYS A 119 -1.46 25.49 -1.53
CA CYS A 119 -2.60 26.40 -1.65
C CYS A 119 -2.70 27.36 -0.46
N ILE A 120 -2.45 26.91 0.78
CA ILE A 120 -2.40 27.80 1.95
C ILE A 120 -1.28 28.83 1.85
N VAL A 121 -0.09 28.43 1.36
CA VAL A 121 1.04 29.35 1.19
C VAL A 121 0.74 30.42 0.13
N LEU A 122 -0.01 30.07 -0.91
CA LEU A 122 -0.40 30.97 -2.00
C LEU A 122 -1.69 31.76 -1.73
N ASP A 123 -2.14 31.84 -0.47
CA ASP A 123 -3.33 32.59 -0.05
C ASP A 123 -4.65 32.03 -0.64
N ARG A 124 -4.65 30.76 -1.03
CA ARG A 124 -5.79 30.01 -1.57
C ARG A 124 -6.32 29.03 -0.53
N ALA A 125 -6.57 29.51 0.68
CA ALA A 125 -6.98 28.67 1.81
C ALA A 125 -8.34 27.97 1.58
N LEU A 126 -9.28 28.62 0.87
CA LEU A 126 -10.57 28.00 0.51
C LEU A 126 -10.41 26.80 -0.42
N VAL A 127 -9.49 26.89 -1.39
CA VAL A 127 -9.14 25.77 -2.27
C VAL A 127 -8.57 24.62 -1.44
N ALA A 128 -7.67 24.92 -0.51
CA ALA A 128 -7.06 23.93 0.37
C ALA A 128 -8.09 23.21 1.25
N THR A 129 -9.08 23.91 1.79
CA THR A 129 -10.07 23.30 2.69
C THR A 129 -11.19 22.59 1.94
N ASN A 130 -11.54 23.05 0.74
CA ASN A 130 -12.73 22.58 0.02
C ASN A 130 -12.40 21.64 -1.15
N SER A 131 -11.14 21.43 -1.51
CA SER A 131 -10.74 20.48 -2.56
C SER A 131 -11.09 19.02 -2.23
N GLN A 132 -12.14 18.51 -2.88
CA GLN A 132 -12.66 17.15 -2.68
C GLN A 132 -11.72 16.07 -3.23
N VAL A 133 -11.07 16.32 -4.37
CA VAL A 133 -10.16 15.37 -5.02
C VAL A 133 -8.99 15.03 -4.10
N PHE A 134 -8.31 16.04 -3.57
CA PHE A 134 -7.15 15.83 -2.71
C PHE A 134 -7.53 15.36 -1.31
N PHE A 135 -8.73 15.71 -0.81
CA PHE A 135 -9.26 15.10 0.40
C PHE A 135 -9.43 13.58 0.23
N PHE A 136 -10.00 13.12 -0.88
CA PHE A 136 -10.18 11.68 -1.11
C PHE A 136 -8.87 10.90 -1.29
N LEU A 137 -7.79 11.55 -1.73
CA LEU A 137 -6.47 10.91 -1.79
C LEU A 137 -5.96 10.48 -0.41
N TYR A 138 -6.39 11.11 0.69
CA TYR A 138 -6.09 10.61 2.04
C TYR A 138 -6.69 9.23 2.30
N PHE A 139 -7.95 8.98 1.90
CA PHE A 139 -8.53 7.64 2.03
C PHE A 139 -7.80 6.63 1.17
N PHE A 140 -7.38 7.01 -0.03
CA PHE A 140 -6.57 6.15 -0.88
C PHE A 140 -5.24 5.76 -0.20
N ALA A 141 -4.56 6.70 0.45
CA ALA A 141 -3.35 6.40 1.22
C ALA A 141 -3.63 5.42 2.39
N VAL A 142 -4.73 5.59 3.11
CA VAL A 142 -5.12 4.68 4.21
C VAL A 142 -5.47 3.29 3.68
N ILE A 143 -6.25 3.19 2.60
CA ILE A 143 -6.65 1.92 1.99
C ILE A 143 -5.43 1.15 1.49
N THR A 144 -4.51 1.82 0.77
CA THR A 144 -3.30 1.16 0.28
C THR A 144 -2.34 0.76 1.40
N ALA A 145 -2.34 1.45 2.53
CA ALA A 145 -1.65 1.02 3.74
C ALA A 145 -2.29 -0.24 4.36
N GLY A 146 -3.63 -0.27 4.45
CA GLY A 146 -4.39 -1.42 4.96
C GLY A 146 -4.21 -2.69 4.14
N LEU A 147 -4.25 -2.57 2.80
CA LEU A 147 -4.07 -3.69 1.86
C LEU A 147 -2.71 -4.38 2.00
N ARG A 148 -1.68 -3.67 2.47
CA ARG A 148 -0.35 -4.26 2.73
C ARG A 148 -0.32 -5.11 3.99
N SER A 149 -1.26 -4.90 4.90
CA SER A 149 -1.39 -5.65 6.15
C SER A 149 -0.10 -5.70 6.99
N ASP A 150 0.77 -4.68 6.86
CA ASP A 150 1.99 -4.54 7.65
C ASP A 150 1.66 -3.69 8.89
N PRO A 151 1.78 -4.24 10.12
CA PRO A 151 1.43 -3.53 11.35
C PRO A 151 2.26 -2.26 11.59
N VAL A 152 3.46 -2.17 11.01
CA VAL A 152 4.31 -0.97 11.13
C VAL A 152 3.79 0.14 10.22
N ILE A 153 3.47 -0.18 8.96
CA ILE A 153 2.96 0.80 8.00
C ILE A 153 1.62 1.35 8.46
N ILE A 154 0.68 0.49 8.88
CA ILE A 154 -0.64 0.95 9.30
C ILE A 154 -0.58 1.80 10.57
N ARG A 155 0.30 1.47 11.51
CA ARG A 155 0.50 2.29 12.72
C ARG A 155 1.00 3.68 12.36
N LEU A 156 2.01 3.75 11.48
CA LEU A 156 2.55 5.02 11.00
C LEU A 156 1.47 5.85 10.31
N ILE A 157 0.77 5.26 9.33
CA ILE A 157 -0.27 5.93 8.55
C ILE A 157 -1.45 6.36 9.42
N SER A 158 -1.75 5.60 10.48
CA SER A 158 -2.83 5.94 11.41
C SER A 158 -2.63 7.24 12.19
N ILE A 159 -1.37 7.68 12.29
CA ILE A 159 -0.99 8.94 12.94
C ILE A 159 -0.77 10.00 11.87
N VAL A 160 0.00 9.68 10.82
CA VAL A 160 0.44 10.64 9.82
C VAL A 160 -0.74 11.20 9.01
N VAL A 161 -1.74 10.39 8.65
CA VAL A 161 -2.88 10.87 7.85
C VAL A 161 -3.74 11.89 8.61
N PRO A 162 -4.31 11.58 9.80
CA PRO A 162 -5.08 12.56 10.56
C PRO A 162 -4.25 13.79 10.96
N ALA A 163 -2.97 13.59 11.34
CA ALA A 163 -2.09 14.69 11.69
C ALA A 163 -1.88 15.64 10.49
N SER A 164 -1.59 15.10 9.30
CA SER A 164 -1.36 15.91 8.10
C SER A 164 -2.58 16.74 7.70
N TYR A 165 -3.78 16.15 7.70
CA TYR A 165 -5.02 16.88 7.41
C TYR A 165 -5.36 17.89 8.51
N GLY A 166 -5.17 17.51 9.77
CA GLY A 166 -5.32 18.42 10.92
C GLY A 166 -4.37 19.62 10.86
N THR A 167 -3.13 19.41 10.41
CA THR A 167 -2.17 20.50 10.17
C THR A 167 -2.63 21.43 9.05
N VAL A 168 -3.13 20.91 7.92
CA VAL A 168 -3.70 21.74 6.85
C VAL A 168 -4.86 22.59 7.38
N LEU A 169 -5.78 22.00 8.14
CA LEU A 169 -6.91 22.72 8.72
C LEU A 169 -6.46 23.78 9.73
N ALA A 170 -5.52 23.44 10.63
CA ALA A 170 -4.99 24.36 11.61
C ALA A 170 -4.28 25.54 10.94
N LEU A 171 -3.48 25.30 9.90
CA LEU A 171 -2.82 26.38 9.15
C LEU A 171 -3.84 27.25 8.42
N ALA A 172 -4.86 26.66 7.78
CA ALA A 172 -5.90 27.42 7.10
C ALA A 172 -6.68 28.33 8.07
N VAL A 173 -6.99 27.85 9.27
CA VAL A 173 -7.75 28.60 10.28
C VAL A 173 -6.88 29.61 11.01
N MET A 174 -5.72 29.19 11.53
CA MET A 174 -4.90 30.02 12.42
C MET A 174 -4.02 31.01 11.68
N TRP A 175 -3.55 30.67 10.47
CA TRP A 175 -2.65 31.54 9.72
C TRP A 175 -3.39 32.34 8.64
N ARG A 176 -4.31 31.71 7.91
CA ARG A 176 -5.02 32.36 6.81
C ARG A 176 -6.43 32.84 7.16
N GLU A 177 -6.85 32.67 8.42
CA GLU A 177 -8.15 33.14 8.92
C GLU A 177 -9.32 32.80 7.98
N VAL A 178 -9.29 31.59 7.38
CA VAL A 178 -10.19 31.17 6.29
C VAL A 178 -11.68 31.29 6.63
N MET A 179 -12.02 31.38 7.91
CA MET A 179 -13.37 31.63 8.41
C MET A 179 -13.96 32.97 7.95
N TYR A 180 -13.11 33.97 7.66
CA TYR A 180 -13.52 35.30 7.21
C TYR A 180 -13.26 35.55 5.72
N ALA A 181 -12.78 34.53 4.98
CA ALA A 181 -12.51 34.65 3.56
C ALA A 181 -13.80 34.87 2.76
N THR A 182 -13.71 35.71 1.72
CA THR A 182 -14.84 35.93 0.80
C THR A 182 -15.16 34.64 0.04
N PRO A 183 -16.45 34.27 -0.13
CA PRO A 183 -16.83 33.05 -0.83
C PRO A 183 -16.26 32.98 -2.24
N ASP A 184 -15.65 31.85 -2.58
CA ASP A 184 -15.14 31.58 -3.92
C ASP A 184 -16.26 31.02 -4.81
N PRO A 185 -16.36 31.43 -6.10
CA PRO A 185 -17.43 30.97 -6.99
C PRO A 185 -17.38 29.46 -7.29
N VAL A 186 -16.22 28.82 -7.19
CA VAL A 186 -16.02 27.39 -7.45
C VAL A 186 -16.01 26.59 -6.15
N TYR A 187 -15.30 27.08 -5.14
CA TYR A 187 -15.07 26.33 -3.89
C TYR A 187 -16.02 26.73 -2.74
N GLY A 188 -16.82 27.78 -2.91
CA GLY A 188 -17.79 28.24 -1.91
C GLY A 188 -17.13 28.88 -0.68
N SER A 189 -17.83 28.82 0.46
CA SER A 189 -17.36 29.36 1.74
C SER A 189 -16.76 28.30 2.64
N PHE A 190 -15.99 28.74 3.63
CA PHE A 190 -15.49 27.87 4.68
C PHE A 190 -16.60 27.49 5.65
N ARG A 191 -16.71 26.18 5.93
CA ARG A 191 -17.74 25.60 6.80
C ARG A 191 -17.11 24.70 7.85
N VAL A 192 -17.04 25.18 9.08
CA VAL A 192 -16.42 24.46 10.22
C VAL A 192 -17.07 23.09 10.41
N ASP A 193 -18.40 23.01 10.27
CA ASP A 193 -19.17 21.78 10.40
C ASP A 193 -18.71 20.71 9.40
N LEU A 194 -18.55 21.08 8.12
CA LEU A 194 -18.07 20.16 7.09
C LEU A 194 -16.62 19.73 7.34
N GLN A 195 -15.76 20.64 7.79
CA GLN A 195 -14.36 20.31 8.05
C GLN A 195 -14.20 19.37 9.24
N LEU A 196 -15.00 19.57 10.30
CA LEU A 196 -15.05 18.67 11.44
C LEU A 196 -15.55 17.29 11.01
N THR A 197 -16.62 17.22 10.21
CA THR A 197 -17.13 15.94 9.68
C THR A 197 -16.07 15.21 8.85
N ARG A 198 -15.37 15.91 7.95
CA ARG A 198 -14.27 15.33 7.15
C ARG A 198 -13.16 14.78 8.03
N PHE A 199 -12.74 15.52 9.05
CA PHE A 199 -11.72 15.09 9.99
C PHE A 199 -12.16 13.84 10.77
N VAL A 200 -13.39 13.83 11.30
CA VAL A 200 -13.95 12.71 12.06
C VAL A 200 -14.08 11.46 11.19
N ILE A 201 -14.60 11.57 9.96
CA ILE A 201 -14.70 10.43 9.04
C ILE A 201 -13.31 9.89 8.70
N LEU A 202 -12.35 10.77 8.40
CA LEU A 202 -10.99 10.36 8.09
C LEU A 202 -10.35 9.61 9.27
N LEU A 203 -10.51 10.12 10.49
CA LEU A 203 -10.04 9.49 11.71
C LEU A 203 -10.72 8.13 11.91
N ALA A 204 -12.04 8.06 11.77
CA ALA A 204 -12.80 6.82 11.94
C ALA A 204 -12.37 5.73 10.95
N VAL A 205 -12.30 6.03 9.66
CA VAL A 205 -11.86 5.06 8.62
C VAL A 205 -10.44 4.60 8.88
N THR A 206 -9.55 5.52 9.25
CA THR A 206 -8.16 5.20 9.59
C THR A 206 -8.06 4.25 10.78
N TRP A 207 -8.87 4.48 11.80
CA TRP A 207 -8.94 3.60 12.98
C TRP A 207 -9.56 2.24 12.67
N ILE A 208 -10.61 2.19 11.86
CA ILE A 208 -11.24 0.93 11.43
C ILE A 208 -10.22 0.05 10.71
N ILE A 209 -9.49 0.60 9.72
CA ILE A 209 -8.50 -0.17 8.96
C ILE A 209 -7.33 -0.60 9.85
N ARG A 210 -6.90 0.25 10.79
CA ARG A 210 -5.89 -0.13 11.79
C ARG A 210 -6.37 -1.29 12.66
N PHE A 211 -7.63 -1.25 13.11
CA PHE A 211 -8.22 -2.30 13.93
C PHE A 211 -8.33 -3.60 13.15
N ASP A 212 -8.82 -3.56 11.91
CA ASP A 212 -8.92 -4.72 11.02
C ASP A 212 -7.55 -5.42 10.82
N VAL A 213 -6.50 -4.65 10.50
CA VAL A 213 -5.15 -5.21 10.36
C VAL A 213 -4.64 -5.79 11.68
N SER A 214 -4.93 -5.14 12.82
CA SER A 214 -4.55 -5.64 14.13
C SER A 214 -5.24 -6.96 14.44
N LEU A 215 -6.55 -7.05 14.20
CA LEU A 215 -7.33 -8.26 14.43
C LEU A 215 -6.81 -9.40 13.56
N MET A 216 -6.58 -9.15 12.27
CA MET A 216 -6.02 -10.16 11.38
C MET A 216 -4.63 -10.65 11.80
N VAL A 217 -3.80 -9.80 12.42
CA VAL A 217 -2.51 -10.23 12.99
C VAL A 217 -2.71 -11.13 14.21
N HIS A 218 -3.69 -10.83 15.07
CA HIS A 218 -4.03 -11.67 16.23
C HIS A 218 -4.61 -13.01 15.79
N ASP A 219 -5.58 -13.03 14.88
CA ASP A 219 -6.20 -14.25 14.34
C ASP A 219 -5.15 -15.17 13.71
N ARG A 220 -4.18 -14.60 12.98
CA ARG A 220 -3.06 -15.37 12.43
C ARG A 220 -2.16 -15.94 13.51
N ALA A 221 -1.96 -15.24 14.62
CA ALA A 221 -1.14 -15.74 15.73
C ALA A 221 -1.85 -16.88 16.47
N GLU A 222 -3.17 -16.76 16.69
CA GLU A 222 -4.00 -17.79 17.31
C GLU A 222 -4.14 -19.03 16.42
N ALA A 223 -4.35 -18.86 15.12
CA ALA A 223 -4.44 -19.97 14.18
C ALA A 223 -3.15 -20.81 14.06
N LEU A 224 -2.02 -20.32 14.58
CA LEU A 224 -0.76 -21.06 14.65
C LEU A 224 -0.58 -21.82 15.98
N ARG A 225 -1.45 -21.59 16.97
CA ARG A 225 -1.40 -22.23 18.28
C ARG A 225 -2.51 -23.27 18.42
N ASP A 226 -2.24 -24.28 19.23
CA ASP A 226 -3.20 -25.30 19.65
C ASP A 226 -4.03 -24.75 20.83
N PRO A 227 -5.37 -24.77 20.77
CA PRO A 227 -6.21 -24.16 21.79
C PRO A 227 -6.16 -24.87 23.15
N LEU A 228 -5.81 -26.16 23.19
CA LEU A 228 -5.78 -26.94 24.43
C LEU A 228 -4.48 -26.72 25.23
N SER A 229 -3.36 -26.61 24.52
CA SER A 229 -2.03 -26.49 25.14
C SER A 229 -1.40 -25.11 25.05
N GLY A 230 -1.91 -24.23 24.19
CA GLY A 230 -1.28 -22.93 23.86
C GLY A 230 0.04 -23.05 23.09
N LEU A 231 0.52 -24.28 22.85
CA LEU A 231 1.73 -24.57 22.08
C LEU A 231 1.48 -24.38 20.59
N TYR A 232 2.54 -24.26 19.80
CA TYR A 232 2.40 -24.17 18.35
C TYR A 232 1.81 -25.46 17.77
N ASN A 233 0.88 -25.32 16.84
CA ASN A 233 0.23 -26.46 16.21
C ASN A 233 1.16 -27.19 15.22
N ARG A 234 0.77 -28.40 14.83
CA ARG A 234 1.53 -29.24 13.89
C ARG A 234 1.81 -28.54 12.55
N ARG A 235 0.91 -27.66 12.11
CA ARG A 235 1.09 -26.88 10.88
C ARG A 235 2.22 -25.87 11.01
N PHE A 236 2.27 -25.12 12.10
CA PHE A 236 3.36 -24.21 12.42
C PHE A 236 4.69 -24.96 12.49
N LEU A 237 4.74 -26.09 13.22
CA LEU A 237 5.96 -26.89 13.34
C LEU A 237 6.48 -27.30 11.96
N ARG A 238 5.61 -27.82 11.08
CA ARG A 238 5.99 -28.23 9.72
C ARG A 238 6.57 -27.07 8.91
N GLU A 239 5.92 -25.91 8.91
CA GLU A 239 6.38 -24.73 8.16
C GLU A 239 7.65 -24.12 8.76
N PHE A 240 7.78 -24.12 10.09
CA PHE A 240 8.96 -23.66 10.80
C PHE A 240 10.17 -24.57 10.55
N LEU A 241 10.00 -25.89 10.65
CA LEU A 241 11.08 -26.85 10.43
C LEU A 241 11.66 -26.72 9.03
N ILE A 242 10.81 -26.66 8.02
CA ILE A 242 11.24 -26.52 6.62
C ILE A 242 12.08 -25.24 6.45
N ARG A 243 11.62 -24.12 7.03
CA ARG A 243 12.37 -22.85 6.98
C ARG A 243 13.72 -22.94 7.68
N GLN A 244 13.78 -23.52 8.88
CA GLN A 244 15.03 -23.67 9.61
C GLN A 244 15.99 -24.64 8.95
N MET A 245 15.51 -25.73 8.34
CA MET A 245 16.35 -26.63 7.55
C MET A 245 17.00 -25.91 6.36
N PHE A 246 16.25 -25.08 5.63
CA PHE A 246 16.83 -24.27 4.55
C PHE A 246 17.85 -23.25 5.05
N ARG A 247 17.60 -22.63 6.21
CA ARG A 247 18.51 -21.68 6.83
C ARG A 247 19.78 -22.35 7.31
N ALA A 248 19.67 -23.42 8.11
CA ALA A 248 20.78 -24.25 8.58
C ALA A 248 21.63 -24.77 7.42
N ARG A 249 21.02 -25.18 6.30
CA ARG A 249 21.77 -25.57 5.09
C ARG A 249 22.54 -24.42 4.45
N ARG A 250 21.99 -23.20 4.46
CA ARG A 250 22.67 -22.00 3.93
C ARG A 250 23.79 -21.52 4.85
N GLU A 251 23.54 -21.49 6.15
CA GLU A 251 24.46 -20.97 7.17
C GLU A 251 25.45 -22.06 7.66
N ARG A 252 25.27 -23.33 7.23
CA ARG A 252 26.02 -24.51 7.66
C ARG A 252 26.03 -24.71 9.18
N GLU A 253 24.96 -24.29 9.84
CA GLU A 253 24.78 -24.46 11.28
C GLU A 253 24.06 -25.78 11.60
N PRO A 254 24.45 -26.48 12.68
CA PRO A 254 23.76 -27.69 13.12
C PRO A 254 22.35 -27.36 13.62
N LEU A 255 21.37 -28.16 13.21
CA LEU A 255 19.97 -28.07 13.65
C LEU A 255 19.63 -29.29 14.53
N SER A 256 19.29 -29.06 15.80
CA SER A 256 18.81 -30.09 16.72
C SER A 256 17.29 -30.04 16.86
N LEU A 257 16.66 -31.20 17.02
CA LEU A 257 15.22 -31.34 17.19
C LEU A 257 14.98 -32.19 18.44
N LEU A 258 14.22 -31.65 19.39
CA LEU A 258 13.83 -32.33 20.62
C LEU A 258 12.34 -32.64 20.55
N LEU A 259 12.00 -33.91 20.81
CA LEU A 259 10.65 -34.46 20.76
C LEU A 259 10.21 -34.86 22.16
#